data_AF-A0A836JR15-F1
#
_entry.id   AF-A0A836JR15-F1
#
_cell.length_a   1.000
_cell.length_b   1.000
_cell.length_c   1.000
_cell.angle_alpha   90.00
_cell.angle_beta   90.00
_cell.angle_gamma   90.00
#
_symmetry.space_group_name_H-M   'P 1'
#
loop_
_entity.id
_entity.type
_entity.pdbx_description
1 polymer ?
#
loop_
_entity_poly.entity_id
_entity_poly.type
_entity_poly.pdbx_seq_one_letter_code
_entity_poly.pdbx_strand_id
1 'polypeptide(L)'
;MQIVTIILISFSLYIGLYAACDLNIFDNINILKNLTNSCVFGVTSVSMVLFTSNIPQGKFIEVNKSCDFFDSSKSVFFITHGFLAHSYWPNFDKLTSLLLKKDCTIFVLDWSNAACYNDPVIINLLAYPFAVRNTREVGDYLASYVKSVINVCNVPLKKITLIGHSLGAHISGFAAKNLQKSNYSKIPLLIGTDPAGPSFLFNDCKDRFCKTDANRVVALHSSFLGIQKSIAHLNLWFNNGISQPACE
;
A
#
# COMPACT_ATOMS: atom_id res chain seq x y z
N MET A 1 -36.70 36.09 -33.84
CA MET A 1 -35.65 35.08 -33.60
C MET A 1 -34.46 35.63 -32.81
N GLN A 2 -33.97 36.86 -33.06
CA GLN A 2 -32.83 37.44 -32.34
C GLN A 2 -33.06 37.77 -30.85
N ILE A 3 -34.26 38.19 -30.43
CA ILE A 3 -34.52 38.59 -29.03
C ILE A 3 -34.50 37.38 -28.06
N VAL A 4 -35.02 36.23 -28.50
CA VAL A 4 -35.04 34.99 -27.70
C VAL A 4 -33.63 34.45 -27.49
N THR A 5 -32.76 34.55 -28.50
CA THR A 5 -31.36 34.14 -28.41
C THR A 5 -30.57 35.02 -27.43
N ILE A 6 -30.83 36.34 -27.40
CA ILE A 6 -30.17 37.26 -26.46
C ILE A 6 -30.61 36.98 -25.01
N ILE A 7 -31.90 36.71 -24.78
CA ILE A 7 -32.42 36.36 -23.44
C ILE A 7 -31.83 35.01 -22.96
N LEU A 8 -31.74 34.00 -23.83
CA LEU A 8 -31.13 32.71 -23.48
C LEU A 8 -29.63 32.85 -23.17
N ILE A 9 -28.89 33.63 -23.96
CA ILE A 9 -27.45 33.87 -23.71
C ILE A 9 -27.25 34.62 -22.40
N SER A 10 -28.03 35.67 -22.13
CA SER A 10 -27.94 36.43 -20.87
C SER A 10 -28.39 35.62 -19.66
N PHE A 11 -29.39 34.73 -19.80
CA PHE A 11 -29.80 33.80 -18.74
C PHE A 11 -28.73 32.72 -18.48
N SER A 12 -28.09 32.19 -19.52
CA SER A 12 -27.00 31.20 -19.36
C SER A 12 -25.71 31.81 -18.81
N LEU A 13 -25.39 33.06 -19.13
CA LEU A 13 -24.30 33.81 -18.50
C LEU A 13 -24.62 34.16 -17.05
N TYR A 14 -25.87 34.53 -16.74
CA TYR A 14 -26.32 34.79 -15.37
C TYR A 14 -26.27 33.52 -14.51
N ILE A 15 -26.71 32.37 -15.02
CA ILE A 15 -26.57 31.07 -14.35
C ILE A 15 -25.09 30.68 -14.22
N GLY A 16 -24.26 30.94 -15.24
CA GLY A 16 -22.82 30.68 -15.18
C GLY A 16 -22.10 31.53 -14.13
N LEU A 17 -22.50 32.80 -13.96
CA LEU A 17 -22.00 33.69 -12.91
C LEU A 17 -22.56 33.35 -11.52
N TYR A 18 -23.81 32.91 -11.41
CA TYR A 18 -24.39 32.44 -10.13
C TYR A 18 -23.77 31.10 -9.69
N ALA A 19 -23.59 30.16 -10.61
CA ALA A 19 -22.91 28.89 -10.34
C ALA A 19 -21.42 29.08 -9.99
N ALA A 20 -20.79 30.14 -10.52
CA ALA A 20 -19.43 30.51 -10.13
C ALA A 20 -19.35 31.21 -8.75
N CYS A 21 -20.44 31.84 -8.29
CA CYS A 21 -20.54 32.46 -6.96
C CYS A 21 -20.95 31.48 -5.85
N ASP A 22 -21.64 30.39 -6.17
CA ASP A 22 -22.01 29.34 -5.21
C ASP A 22 -20.92 28.27 -4.99
N LEU A 23 -19.76 28.40 -5.63
CA LEU A 23 -18.58 27.61 -5.30
C LEU A 23 -17.94 28.16 -4.02
N ASN A 24 -18.43 27.65 -2.88
CA ASN A 24 -17.83 27.87 -1.57
C ASN A 24 -16.30 27.78 -1.65
N ILE A 25 -15.60 28.81 -1.17
CA ILE A 25 -14.14 28.86 -1.07
C ILE A 25 -13.61 27.62 -0.31
N PHE A 26 -14.37 27.09 0.65
CA PHE A 26 -14.05 25.85 1.36
C PHE A 26 -14.10 24.59 0.47
N ASP A 27 -15.06 24.49 -0.46
CA ASP A 27 -15.14 23.37 -1.40
C ASP A 27 -14.01 23.44 -2.42
N ASN A 28 -13.66 24.64 -2.90
CA ASN A 28 -12.48 24.83 -3.75
C ASN A 28 -11.16 24.49 -3.04
N ILE A 29 -11.00 24.84 -1.76
CA ILE A 29 -9.80 24.46 -0.98
C ILE A 29 -9.74 22.95 -0.75
N ASN A 30 -10.86 22.29 -0.47
CA ASN A 30 -10.90 20.83 -0.30
C ASN A 30 -10.65 20.10 -1.61
N ILE A 31 -11.18 20.58 -2.73
CA ILE A 31 -10.90 20.04 -4.06
C ILE A 31 -9.43 20.24 -4.42
N LEU A 32 -8.85 21.42 -4.17
CA LEU A 32 -7.42 21.68 -4.44
C LEU A 32 -6.52 20.81 -3.54
N LYS A 33 -6.83 20.70 -2.25
CA LYS A 33 -6.10 19.83 -1.31
C LYS A 33 -6.19 18.36 -1.70
N ASN A 34 -7.37 17.91 -2.16
CA ASN A 34 -7.55 16.55 -2.66
C ASN A 34 -6.81 16.31 -3.98
N LEU A 35 -6.70 17.32 -4.85
CA LEU A 35 -5.87 17.24 -6.06
C LEU A 35 -4.38 17.20 -5.72
N THR A 36 -3.88 18.05 -4.82
CA THR A 36 -2.45 18.06 -4.45
C THR A 36 -2.03 16.79 -3.71
N ASN A 37 -2.99 16.11 -3.08
CA ASN A 37 -2.78 14.82 -2.43
C ASN A 37 -3.18 13.65 -3.34
N SER A 38 -3.35 13.84 -4.65
CA SER A 38 -3.64 12.72 -5.54
C SER A 38 -2.41 11.84 -5.73
N CYS A 39 -2.62 10.52 -5.78
CA CYS A 39 -1.56 9.54 -6.02
C CYS A 39 -0.81 9.77 -7.34
N VAL A 40 -1.43 10.47 -8.30
CA VAL A 40 -0.84 10.75 -9.63
C VAL A 40 0.38 11.67 -9.55
N PHE A 41 0.50 12.44 -8.47
CA PHE A 41 1.63 13.33 -8.21
C PHE A 41 2.76 12.68 -7.41
N GLY A 42 2.64 11.39 -7.08
CA GLY A 42 3.68 10.63 -6.40
C GLY A 42 3.35 10.31 -4.94
N VAL A 43 4.39 10.06 -4.14
CA VAL A 43 4.26 9.70 -2.72
C VAL A 43 4.37 10.96 -1.86
N THR A 44 3.24 11.41 -1.29
CA THR A 44 3.24 12.59 -0.41
C THR A 44 3.24 12.23 1.07
N SER A 45 2.68 11.06 1.43
CA SER A 45 2.56 10.60 2.80
C SER A 45 2.64 9.08 2.88
N VAL A 46 3.45 8.61 3.83
CA VAL A 46 3.55 7.20 4.23
C VAL A 46 3.64 7.18 5.75
N SER A 47 2.86 6.32 6.39
CA SER A 47 2.86 6.18 7.84
C SER A 47 2.86 4.71 8.25
N MET A 48 3.11 4.47 9.54
CA MET A 48 3.17 3.13 10.11
C MET A 48 2.23 3.03 11.29
N VAL A 49 1.39 1.99 11.29
CA VAL A 49 0.53 1.63 12.42
C VAL A 49 1.15 0.45 13.15
N LEU A 50 1.45 0.63 14.43
CA LEU A 50 1.99 -0.41 15.30
C LEU A 50 0.88 -1.07 16.10
N PHE A 51 0.88 -2.39 16.08
CA PHE A 51 0.05 -3.25 16.89
C PHE A 51 0.91 -4.16 17.77
N THR A 52 0.52 -4.27 19.04
CA THR A 52 1.07 -5.20 20.03
C THR A 52 -0.06 -5.71 20.90
N SER A 53 0.20 -6.71 21.75
CA SER A 53 -0.79 -7.20 22.74
C SER A 53 -1.33 -6.07 23.64
N ASN A 54 -0.51 -5.03 23.90
CA ASN A 54 -0.90 -3.85 24.71
C ASN A 54 -1.53 -2.73 23.87
N ILE A 55 -1.37 -2.76 22.54
CA ILE A 55 -1.90 -1.78 21.60
C ILE A 55 -2.69 -2.53 20.51
N PRO A 56 -3.80 -3.22 20.87
CA PRO A 56 -4.51 -4.09 19.94
C PRO A 56 -5.29 -3.31 18.86
N GLN A 57 -5.61 -2.04 19.11
CA GLN A 57 -6.32 -1.17 18.15
C GLN A 57 -5.38 -0.41 17.20
N GLY A 58 -4.07 -0.64 17.33
CA GLY A 58 -3.07 0.04 16.52
C GLY A 58 -2.79 1.46 17.00
N LYS A 59 -1.56 1.93 16.75
CA LYS A 59 -1.15 3.31 17.00
C LYS A 59 -0.25 3.78 15.86
N PHE A 60 -0.58 4.93 15.28
CA PHE A 60 0.34 5.59 14.35
C PHE A 60 1.61 6.01 15.08
N ILE A 61 2.75 5.68 14.49
CA ILE A 61 4.05 5.91 15.09
C ILE A 61 5.03 6.49 14.08
N GLU A 62 5.88 7.37 14.58
CA GLU A 62 7.03 7.87 13.84
C GLU A 62 8.17 6.84 13.87
N VAL A 63 9.01 6.85 12.83
CA VAL A 63 10.10 5.88 12.61
C VAL A 63 11.02 5.72 13.82
N ASN A 64 11.30 6.81 14.55
CA ASN A 64 12.26 6.83 15.66
C ASN A 64 11.61 6.85 17.04
N LYS A 65 10.28 6.73 17.12
CA LYS A 65 9.54 6.73 18.39
C LYS A 65 8.83 5.39 18.61
N SER A 66 9.26 4.34 17.93
CA SER A 66 8.57 3.04 17.94
C SER A 66 9.07 2.11 19.05
N CYS A 67 10.34 2.19 19.43
CA CYS A 67 11.02 1.18 20.23
C CYS A 67 10.40 0.97 21.63
N ASP A 68 9.90 2.03 22.27
CA ASP A 68 9.31 1.95 23.62
C ASP A 68 7.95 1.25 23.64
N PHE A 69 7.35 1.01 22.48
CA PHE A 69 6.00 0.46 22.36
C PHE A 69 5.97 -1.06 22.11
N PHE A 70 7.13 -1.71 21.96
CA PHE A 70 7.20 -3.14 21.71
C PHE A 70 8.48 -3.80 22.24
N ASP A 71 8.44 -5.11 22.41
CA ASP A 71 9.58 -5.91 22.85
C ASP A 71 10.38 -6.42 21.62
N SER A 72 11.63 -5.96 21.48
CA SER A 72 12.53 -6.35 20.38
C SER A 72 12.93 -7.83 20.41
N SER A 73 12.64 -8.53 21.50
CA SER A 73 12.80 -9.98 21.62
C SER A 73 11.69 -10.76 20.87
N LYS A 74 10.58 -10.13 20.49
CA LYS A 74 9.46 -10.80 19.83
C LYS A 74 9.63 -10.86 18.31
N SER A 75 8.83 -11.70 17.66
CA SER A 75 8.76 -11.72 16.20
C SER A 75 8.14 -10.42 15.68
N VAL A 76 8.64 -9.91 14.57
CA VAL A 76 8.19 -8.65 13.97
C VAL A 76 7.65 -8.89 12.57
N PHE A 77 6.42 -8.46 12.33
CA PHE A 77 5.76 -8.55 11.02
C PHE A 77 5.56 -7.16 10.45
N PHE A 78 5.97 -6.93 9.20
CA PHE A 78 5.56 -5.78 8.43
C PHE A 78 4.50 -6.20 7.41
N ILE A 79 3.38 -5.50 7.39
CA ILE A 79 2.25 -5.79 6.50
C ILE A 79 2.00 -4.58 5.60
N THR A 80 1.80 -4.81 4.30
CA THR A 80 1.59 -3.74 3.32
C THR A 80 0.36 -4.00 2.46
N HIS A 81 -0.55 -3.03 2.43
CA HIS A 81 -1.77 -3.10 1.62
C HIS A 81 -1.52 -2.81 0.13
N GLY A 82 -2.55 -3.05 -0.68
CA GLY A 82 -2.51 -2.89 -2.14
C GLY A 82 -3.13 -1.58 -2.62
N PHE A 83 -3.47 -1.59 -3.91
CA PHE A 83 -4.18 -0.52 -4.61
C PHE A 83 -5.55 -0.23 -3.98
N LEU A 84 -5.95 1.05 -3.89
CA LEU A 84 -7.23 1.50 -3.32
C LEU A 84 -7.52 0.92 -1.93
N ALA A 85 -6.49 0.77 -1.10
CA ALA A 85 -6.61 0.24 0.27
C ALA A 85 -5.91 1.15 1.29
N HIS A 86 -6.08 0.83 2.57
CA HIS A 86 -5.47 1.52 3.71
C HIS A 86 -5.16 0.51 4.84
N SER A 87 -4.47 0.94 5.89
CA SER A 87 -3.94 0.06 6.96
C SER A 87 -5.00 -0.62 7.83
N TYR A 88 -6.21 -0.06 7.91
CA TYR A 88 -7.33 -0.53 8.75
C TYR A 88 -8.43 -1.22 7.93
N TRP A 89 -8.12 -1.67 6.71
CA TRP A 89 -9.11 -2.40 5.92
C TRP A 89 -9.50 -3.69 6.67
N PRO A 90 -10.78 -4.12 6.71
CA PRO A 90 -11.23 -5.22 7.57
C PRO A 90 -10.42 -6.52 7.49
N ASN A 91 -9.89 -6.87 6.32
CA ASN A 91 -9.04 -8.05 6.14
C ASN A 91 -7.68 -7.91 6.85
N PHE A 92 -7.10 -6.71 6.88
CA PHE A 92 -5.87 -6.41 7.58
C PHE A 92 -6.10 -6.40 9.09
N ASP A 93 -7.20 -5.82 9.57
CA ASP A 93 -7.59 -5.87 10.98
C ASP A 93 -7.76 -7.31 11.47
N LYS A 94 -8.41 -8.16 10.67
CA LYS A 94 -8.57 -9.58 10.97
C LYS A 94 -7.22 -10.32 10.99
N LEU A 95 -6.35 -10.07 10.01
CA LEU A 95 -5.02 -10.66 9.95
C LEU A 95 -4.19 -10.27 11.17
N THR A 96 -4.15 -8.97 11.49
CA THR A 96 -3.44 -8.42 12.64
C THR A 96 -3.96 -9.03 13.94
N SER A 97 -5.28 -9.09 14.13
CA SER A 97 -5.91 -9.70 15.31
C SER A 97 -5.53 -11.18 15.49
N LEU A 98 -5.41 -11.93 14.40
CA LEU A 98 -4.99 -13.34 14.44
C LEU A 98 -3.49 -13.48 14.75
N LEU A 99 -2.64 -12.61 14.18
CA LEU A 99 -1.21 -12.63 14.43
C LEU A 99 -0.85 -12.20 15.85
N LEU A 100 -1.57 -11.23 16.44
CA LEU A 100 -1.34 -10.78 17.81
C LEU A 100 -1.50 -11.90 18.86
N LYS A 101 -2.31 -12.92 18.57
CA LYS A 101 -2.43 -14.12 19.43
C LYS A 101 -1.14 -14.91 19.56
N LYS A 102 -0.13 -14.66 18.71
CA LYS A 102 1.19 -15.29 18.74
C LYS A 102 2.24 -14.48 19.50
N ASP A 103 1.82 -13.48 20.27
CA ASP A 103 2.69 -12.57 21.03
C ASP A 103 3.81 -11.97 20.18
N CYS A 104 3.42 -11.18 19.18
CA CYS A 104 4.32 -10.57 18.21
C CYS A 104 4.09 -9.06 18.08
N THR A 105 5.01 -8.39 17.39
CA THR A 105 4.91 -7.00 17.00
C THR A 105 4.52 -6.91 15.54
N ILE A 106 3.53 -6.09 15.21
CA ILE A 106 3.04 -5.94 13.85
C ILE A 106 3.08 -4.45 13.47
N PHE A 107 3.69 -4.16 12.34
CA PHE A 107 3.74 -2.86 11.72
C PHE A 107 2.95 -2.93 10.41
N VAL A 108 1.88 -2.15 10.29
CA VAL A 108 1.11 -2.04 9.05
C VAL A 108 1.45 -0.72 8.37
N LEU A 109 2.01 -0.80 7.17
CA LEU A 109 2.36 0.36 6.36
C LEU A 109 1.09 0.94 5.74
N ASP A 110 0.78 2.20 6.05
CA ASP A 110 -0.25 2.96 5.37
C ASP A 110 0.38 3.85 4.30
N TRP A 111 0.02 3.58 3.05
CA TRP A 111 0.37 4.39 1.88
C TRP A 111 -0.91 4.73 1.08
N SER A 112 -2.05 4.83 1.77
CA SER A 112 -3.40 4.99 1.17
C SER A 112 -3.46 6.14 0.15
N ASN A 113 -2.80 7.26 0.47
CA ASN A 113 -2.61 8.39 -0.42
C ASN A 113 -1.94 7.98 -1.75
N ALA A 114 -0.76 7.37 -1.68
CA ALA A 114 -0.02 6.93 -2.86
C ALA A 114 -0.61 5.68 -3.54
N ALA A 115 -1.54 4.98 -2.87
CA ALA A 115 -2.32 3.86 -3.38
C ALA A 115 -3.61 4.29 -4.10
N CYS A 116 -3.83 5.60 -4.27
CA CYS A 116 -5.01 6.23 -4.89
C CYS A 116 -6.32 5.99 -4.12
N TYR A 117 -6.27 5.61 -2.84
CA TYR A 117 -7.49 5.37 -2.06
C TYR A 117 -8.32 6.64 -1.85
N ASN A 118 -7.65 7.78 -1.66
CA ASN A 118 -8.29 9.07 -1.42
C ASN A 118 -8.67 9.83 -2.71
N ASP A 119 -8.34 9.27 -3.87
CA ASP A 119 -8.57 9.89 -5.17
C ASP A 119 -10.04 9.71 -5.59
N PRO A 120 -10.61 10.66 -6.37
CA PRO A 120 -11.98 10.53 -6.88
C PRO A 120 -12.18 9.23 -7.66
N VAL A 121 -13.26 8.50 -7.36
CA VAL A 121 -13.58 7.20 -7.98
C VAL A 121 -13.53 7.22 -9.51
N ILE A 122 -13.88 8.37 -10.12
CA ILE A 122 -13.92 8.60 -11.57
C ILE A 122 -12.55 8.40 -12.24
N ILE A 123 -11.44 8.54 -11.50
CA ILE A 123 -10.08 8.39 -12.04
C ILE A 123 -9.37 7.10 -11.59
N ASN A 124 -9.96 6.31 -10.68
CA ASN A 124 -9.22 5.23 -10.01
C ASN A 124 -8.64 4.19 -10.98
N LEU A 125 -9.38 3.70 -11.97
CA LEU A 125 -8.79 2.71 -12.89
C LEU A 125 -7.67 3.31 -13.76
N LEU A 126 -7.78 4.58 -14.15
CA LEU A 126 -6.72 5.31 -14.86
C LEU A 126 -5.52 5.64 -13.96
N ALA A 127 -5.72 5.66 -12.63
CA ALA A 127 -4.71 5.97 -11.64
C ALA A 127 -3.78 4.77 -11.33
N TYR A 128 -4.16 3.54 -11.69
CA TYR A 128 -3.39 2.34 -11.38
C TYR A 128 -1.90 2.41 -11.79
N PRO A 129 -1.52 2.87 -13.01
CA PRO A 129 -0.11 3.00 -13.38
C PRO A 129 0.69 3.96 -12.48
N PHE A 130 0.03 4.94 -11.87
CA PHE A 130 0.67 5.86 -10.92
C PHE A 130 0.92 5.17 -9.57
N ALA A 131 -0.07 4.45 -9.03
CA ALA A 131 0.14 3.62 -7.85
C ALA A 131 1.24 2.57 -8.05
N VAL A 132 1.29 1.94 -9.24
CA VAL A 132 2.38 1.03 -9.64
C VAL A 132 3.74 1.73 -9.55
N ARG A 133 3.86 2.94 -10.11
CA ARG A 133 5.12 3.72 -10.06
C ARG A 133 5.53 4.02 -8.62
N ASN A 134 4.57 4.39 -7.78
CA ASN A 134 4.78 4.75 -6.38
C ASN A 134 5.30 3.58 -5.54
N THR A 135 5.05 2.32 -5.95
CA THR A 135 5.49 1.14 -5.18
C THR A 135 7.00 1.09 -4.90
N ARG A 136 7.83 1.65 -5.77
CA ARG A 136 9.30 1.66 -5.57
C ARG A 136 9.68 2.59 -4.44
N GLU A 137 9.19 3.82 -4.48
CA GLU A 137 9.45 4.84 -3.46
C GLU A 137 8.88 4.43 -2.10
N VAL A 138 7.65 3.88 -2.08
CA VAL A 138 7.07 3.31 -0.85
C VAL A 138 7.89 2.11 -0.34
N GLY A 139 8.48 1.32 -1.24
CA GLY A 139 9.43 0.25 -0.88
C GLY A 139 10.70 0.78 -0.21
N ASP A 140 11.22 1.93 -0.64
CA ASP A 140 12.36 2.58 -0.02
C ASP A 140 12.02 3.15 1.37
N TYR A 141 10.81 3.70 1.54
CA TYR A 141 10.29 4.08 2.86
C TYR A 141 10.20 2.88 3.80
N LEU A 142 9.61 1.77 3.35
CA LEU A 142 9.51 0.53 4.14
C LEU A 142 10.90 -0.02 4.50
N ALA A 143 11.86 -0.02 3.55
CA ALA A 143 13.23 -0.44 3.83
C ALA A 143 13.89 0.42 4.90
N SER A 144 13.71 1.74 4.82
CA SER A 144 14.26 2.70 5.78
C SER A 144 13.69 2.46 7.18
N TYR A 145 12.38 2.17 7.26
CA TYR A 145 11.73 1.83 8.52
C TYR A 145 12.27 0.52 9.10
N VAL A 146 12.40 -0.53 8.29
CA VAL A 146 12.97 -1.82 8.72
C VAL A 146 14.40 -1.64 9.23
N LYS A 147 15.23 -0.85 8.55
CA LYS A 147 16.60 -0.51 9.01
C LYS A 147 16.57 0.19 10.36
N SER A 148 15.66 1.15 10.58
CA SER A 148 15.53 1.83 11.87
C SER A 148 15.15 0.86 12.98
N VAL A 149 14.18 -0.02 12.74
CA VAL A 149 13.78 -1.05 13.73
C VAL A 149 14.93 -2.01 14.06
N ILE A 150 15.76 -2.37 13.08
CA ILE A 150 16.96 -3.19 13.33
C ILE A 150 18.00 -2.43 14.15
N ASN A 151 18.35 -1.21 13.74
CA ASN A 151 19.52 -0.50 14.28
C ASN A 151 19.23 0.29 15.56
N VAL A 152 18.04 0.89 15.65
CA VAL A 152 17.65 1.76 16.77
C VAL A 152 16.94 0.95 17.84
N CYS A 153 16.00 0.08 17.46
CA CYS A 153 15.26 -0.76 18.40
C CYS A 153 15.93 -2.11 18.69
N ASN A 154 17.11 -2.37 18.12
CA ASN A 154 17.88 -3.61 18.30
C ASN A 154 17.10 -4.88 17.96
N VAL A 155 16.19 -4.83 16.96
CA VAL A 155 15.48 -6.02 16.50
C VAL A 155 16.40 -6.87 15.63
N PRO A 156 16.65 -8.14 15.99
CA PRO A 156 17.42 -9.02 15.14
C PRO A 156 16.72 -9.24 13.80
N LEU A 157 17.41 -9.02 12.67
CA LEU A 157 16.86 -9.22 11.32
C LEU A 157 16.20 -10.60 11.14
N LYS A 158 16.73 -11.63 11.81
CA LYS A 158 16.19 -12.99 11.80
C LYS A 158 14.76 -13.14 12.34
N LYS A 159 14.23 -12.13 13.02
CA LYS A 159 12.86 -12.09 13.58
C LYS A 159 11.88 -11.33 12.68
N ILE A 160 12.34 -10.77 11.57
CA ILE A 160 11.53 -9.92 10.71
C ILE A 160 10.88 -10.76 9.60
N THR A 161 9.59 -10.56 9.39
CA THR A 161 8.82 -11.09 8.26
C THR A 161 8.15 -9.94 7.53
N LEU A 162 8.18 -9.98 6.19
CA LEU A 162 7.45 -9.02 5.35
C LEU A 162 6.26 -9.72 4.70
N ILE A 163 5.10 -9.08 4.69
CA ILE A 163 3.85 -9.55 4.09
C ILE A 163 3.27 -8.42 3.24
N GLY A 164 2.97 -8.69 1.98
CA GLY A 164 2.38 -7.70 1.10
C GLY A 164 1.25 -8.27 0.25
N HIS A 165 0.16 -7.52 0.12
CA HIS A 165 -0.99 -7.89 -0.72
C HIS A 165 -1.01 -7.09 -2.02
N SER A 166 -1.28 -7.74 -3.17
CA SER A 166 -1.42 -7.04 -4.46
C SER A 166 -0.17 -6.17 -4.75
N LEU A 167 -0.31 -4.85 -4.95
CA LEU A 167 0.83 -3.92 -5.09
C LEU A 167 1.76 -3.91 -3.86
N GLY A 168 1.22 -4.16 -2.67
CA GLY A 168 1.98 -4.28 -1.42
C GLY A 168 2.99 -5.43 -1.43
N ALA A 169 2.74 -6.49 -2.20
CA ALA A 169 3.73 -7.57 -2.39
C ALA A 169 4.99 -7.02 -3.08
N HIS A 170 4.82 -6.20 -4.12
CA HIS A 170 5.93 -5.56 -4.81
C HIS A 170 6.66 -4.55 -3.93
N ILE A 171 5.94 -3.75 -3.15
CA ILE A 171 6.53 -2.85 -2.13
C ILE A 171 7.42 -3.63 -1.16
N SER A 172 6.91 -4.74 -0.60
CA SER A 172 7.68 -5.61 0.30
C SER A 172 8.92 -6.22 -0.39
N GLY A 173 8.79 -6.62 -1.65
CA GLY A 173 9.91 -7.12 -2.46
C GLY A 173 10.97 -6.05 -2.73
N PHE A 174 10.56 -4.81 -3.06
CA PHE A 174 11.46 -3.68 -3.24
C PHE A 174 12.18 -3.32 -1.94
N ALA A 175 11.47 -3.31 -0.81
CA ALA A 175 12.06 -3.08 0.49
C ALA A 175 13.16 -4.12 0.81
N ALA A 176 12.87 -5.41 0.56
CA ALA A 176 13.82 -6.48 0.77
C ALA A 176 15.06 -6.38 -0.14
N LYS A 177 14.88 -5.98 -1.41
CA LYS A 177 16.00 -5.69 -2.32
C LYS A 177 16.83 -4.49 -1.85
N ASN A 178 16.19 -3.44 -1.34
CA ASN A 178 16.89 -2.25 -0.82
C ASN A 178 17.75 -2.61 0.41
N LEU A 179 17.24 -3.47 1.30
CA LEU A 179 18.01 -4.02 2.43
C LEU A 179 19.27 -4.76 1.94
N GLN A 180 19.14 -5.64 0.95
CA GLN A 180 20.27 -6.36 0.36
C GLN A 180 21.29 -5.40 -0.28
N LYS A 181 20.84 -4.39 -1.03
CA LYS A 181 21.71 -3.34 -1.59
C LYS A 181 22.44 -2.53 -0.51
N SER A 182 21.89 -2.49 0.70
CA SER A 182 22.47 -1.80 1.86
C SER A 182 23.31 -2.74 2.75
N ASN A 183 23.79 -3.86 2.21
CA ASN A 183 24.62 -4.87 2.89
C ASN A 183 23.96 -5.59 4.08
N TYR A 184 22.63 -5.57 4.18
CA TYR A 184 21.92 -6.44 5.13
C TYR A 184 21.81 -7.85 4.56
N SER A 185 21.80 -8.84 5.45
CA SER A 185 21.38 -10.19 5.10
C SER A 185 19.93 -10.20 4.59
N LYS A 186 19.58 -11.19 3.78
CA LYS A 186 18.21 -11.37 3.31
C LYS A 186 17.23 -11.54 4.47
N ILE A 187 16.06 -10.93 4.35
CA ILE A 187 14.93 -11.18 5.25
C ILE A 187 14.65 -12.69 5.29
N PRO A 188 14.36 -13.29 6.45
CA PRO A 188 14.05 -14.71 6.57
C PRO A 188 12.85 -15.15 5.73
N LEU A 189 11.75 -14.42 5.83
CA LEU A 189 10.48 -14.77 5.19
C LEU A 189 9.80 -13.54 4.58
N LEU A 190 9.48 -13.67 3.30
CA LEU A 190 8.67 -12.72 2.54
C LEU A 190 7.44 -13.44 1.97
N ILE A 191 6.26 -12.92 2.24
CA ILE A 191 4.98 -13.49 1.79
C ILE A 191 4.27 -12.47 0.89
N GLY A 192 3.96 -12.87 -0.33
CA GLY A 192 3.10 -12.12 -1.25
C GLY A 192 1.71 -12.76 -1.28
N THR A 193 0.68 -12.04 -0.87
CA THR A 193 -0.72 -12.49 -0.99
C THR A 193 -1.32 -11.92 -2.26
N ASP A 194 -1.40 -12.76 -3.29
CA ASP A 194 -1.86 -12.44 -4.64
C ASP A 194 -1.09 -11.26 -5.26
N PRO A 195 0.25 -11.38 -5.50
CA PRO A 195 1.06 -10.29 -6.03
C PRO A 195 0.51 -9.77 -7.36
N ALA A 196 0.35 -8.46 -7.52
CA ALA A 196 -0.37 -7.87 -8.65
C ALA A 196 0.25 -8.22 -10.03
N GLY A 197 -0.56 -8.70 -10.95
CA GLY A 197 -0.20 -9.06 -12.32
C GLY A 197 0.03 -7.84 -13.24
N PRO A 198 -0.97 -6.95 -13.39
CA PRO A 198 -0.87 -5.80 -14.29
C PRO A 198 0.37 -4.95 -14.00
N SER A 199 1.08 -4.54 -15.06
CA SER A 199 2.35 -3.78 -15.00
C SER A 199 3.56 -4.48 -14.36
N PHE A 200 3.42 -5.73 -13.89
CA PHE A 200 4.53 -6.51 -13.30
C PHE A 200 4.75 -7.89 -13.93
N LEU A 201 3.76 -8.48 -14.59
CA LEU A 201 3.81 -9.86 -15.12
C LEU A 201 5.03 -10.16 -16.01
N PHE A 202 5.47 -9.17 -16.78
CA PHE A 202 6.59 -9.29 -17.72
C PHE A 202 7.88 -8.63 -17.23
N ASN A 203 7.87 -8.07 -16.02
CA ASN A 203 9.05 -7.40 -15.47
C ASN A 203 10.09 -8.43 -15.02
N ASP A 204 11.35 -8.02 -15.09
CA ASP A 204 12.46 -8.76 -14.52
C ASP A 204 12.35 -8.86 -13.00
N CYS A 205 13.02 -9.85 -12.43
CA CYS A 205 13.07 -10.09 -10.99
C CYS A 205 13.47 -8.83 -10.18
N LYS A 206 14.32 -7.95 -10.71
CA LYS A 206 14.72 -6.69 -10.05
C LYS A 206 13.58 -5.66 -9.93
N ASP A 207 12.55 -5.79 -10.78
CA ASP A 207 11.47 -4.82 -11.00
C ASP A 207 10.10 -5.33 -10.54
N ARG A 208 10.08 -6.36 -9.68
CA ARG A 208 8.88 -6.91 -9.04
C ARG A 208 9.21 -7.76 -7.81
N PHE A 209 8.16 -8.28 -7.17
CA PHE A 209 8.26 -9.36 -6.18
C PHE A 209 8.86 -10.61 -6.81
N CYS A 210 9.87 -11.20 -6.17
CA CYS A 210 10.65 -12.28 -6.75
C CYS A 210 11.29 -13.22 -5.71
N LYS A 211 11.58 -14.45 -6.11
CA LYS A 211 12.22 -15.48 -5.29
C LYS A 211 13.54 -15.05 -4.64
N THR A 212 14.30 -14.14 -5.25
CA THR A 212 15.61 -13.73 -4.71
C THR A 212 15.53 -12.77 -3.52
N ASP A 213 14.34 -12.27 -3.19
CA ASP A 213 14.15 -11.10 -2.33
C ASP A 213 14.35 -11.42 -0.84
N ALA A 214 14.17 -12.69 -0.46
CA ALA A 214 14.32 -13.18 0.91
C ALA A 214 14.90 -14.60 0.90
N ASN A 215 15.26 -15.13 2.07
CA ASN A 215 15.70 -16.53 2.20
C ASN A 215 14.59 -17.50 1.82
N ARG A 216 13.36 -17.22 2.26
CA ARG A 216 12.15 -17.91 1.83
C ARG A 216 11.14 -16.90 1.32
N VAL A 217 10.61 -17.17 0.13
CA VAL A 217 9.62 -16.34 -0.54
C VAL A 217 8.42 -17.22 -0.83
N VAL A 218 7.25 -16.82 -0.36
CA VAL A 218 5.97 -17.53 -0.57
C VAL A 218 5.04 -16.62 -1.35
N ALA A 219 4.46 -17.12 -2.44
CA ALA A 219 3.39 -16.46 -3.15
C ALA A 219 2.10 -17.26 -2.99
N LEU A 220 1.03 -16.60 -2.57
CA LEU A 220 -0.33 -17.12 -2.62
C LEU A 220 -0.97 -16.56 -3.88
N HIS A 221 -1.51 -17.40 -4.76
CA HIS A 221 -2.18 -16.99 -6.00
C HIS A 221 -3.65 -17.33 -5.89
N SER A 222 -4.52 -16.33 -6.00
CA SER A 222 -5.96 -16.46 -5.74
C SER A 222 -6.86 -15.75 -6.75
N SER A 223 -6.34 -14.90 -7.63
CA SER A 223 -7.17 -14.24 -8.64
C SER A 223 -6.45 -14.03 -9.97
N PHE A 224 -7.24 -13.86 -11.04
CA PHE A 224 -6.73 -13.48 -12.36
C PHE A 224 -5.99 -12.12 -12.37
N LEU A 225 -6.19 -11.29 -11.34
CA LEU A 225 -5.47 -10.03 -11.15
C LEU A 225 -4.06 -10.23 -10.60
N GLY A 226 -3.75 -11.41 -10.05
CA GLY A 226 -2.42 -11.79 -9.59
C GLY A 226 -1.47 -12.21 -10.73
N ILE A 227 -0.17 -12.25 -10.45
CA ILE A 227 0.84 -12.75 -11.39
C ILE A 227 0.62 -14.24 -11.67
N GLN A 228 0.22 -14.55 -12.91
CA GLN A 228 0.04 -15.92 -13.39
C GLN A 228 1.37 -16.61 -13.76
N LYS A 229 2.38 -16.48 -12.88
CA LYS A 229 3.72 -17.12 -13.02
C LYS A 229 4.24 -17.57 -11.65
N SER A 230 5.00 -18.66 -11.64
CA SER A 230 5.76 -19.06 -10.46
C SER A 230 6.95 -18.12 -10.23
N ILE A 231 6.78 -17.20 -9.28
CA ILE A 231 7.74 -16.12 -9.00
C ILE A 231 8.42 -16.23 -7.63
N ALA A 232 8.01 -17.19 -6.81
CA ALA A 232 8.50 -17.41 -5.44
C ALA A 232 9.20 -18.78 -5.28
N HIS A 233 9.80 -19.03 -4.11
CA HIS A 233 10.32 -20.35 -3.74
C HIS A 233 9.18 -21.37 -3.55
N LEU A 234 8.08 -20.94 -2.95
CA LEU A 234 6.83 -21.70 -2.83
C LEU A 234 5.70 -20.89 -3.44
N ASN A 235 4.96 -21.48 -4.38
CA ASN A 235 3.80 -20.87 -5.02
C ASN A 235 2.59 -21.73 -4.71
N LEU A 236 1.62 -21.18 -3.97
CA LEU A 236 0.40 -21.85 -3.58
C LEU A 236 -0.74 -21.31 -4.44
N TRP A 237 -1.32 -22.17 -5.28
CA TRP A 237 -2.37 -21.80 -6.23
C TRP A 237 -3.73 -22.24 -5.70
N PHE A 238 -4.50 -21.31 -5.16
CA PHE A 238 -5.84 -21.57 -4.67
C PHE A 238 -6.80 -21.55 -5.84
N ASN A 239 -7.48 -22.67 -6.11
CA ASN A 239 -8.42 -22.79 -7.24
C ASN A 239 -7.79 -22.28 -8.55
N ASN A 240 -6.58 -22.79 -8.85
CA ASN A 240 -5.74 -22.40 -9.99
C ASN A 240 -5.32 -20.92 -10.04
N GLY A 241 -5.57 -20.14 -8.97
CA GLY A 241 -5.24 -18.71 -8.92
C GLY A 241 -6.08 -17.85 -9.84
N ILE A 242 -7.33 -18.27 -10.15
CA ILE A 242 -8.20 -17.55 -11.09
C ILE A 242 -9.45 -17.00 -10.38
N SER A 243 -10.23 -17.88 -9.76
CA SER A 243 -11.49 -17.54 -9.10
C SER A 243 -11.65 -18.38 -7.84
N GLN A 244 -12.18 -17.78 -6.77
CA GLN A 244 -12.40 -18.44 -5.49
C GLN A 244 -13.89 -18.71 -5.29
N PRO A 245 -14.26 -19.87 -4.69
CA PRO A 245 -15.65 -20.14 -4.33
C PRO A 245 -16.26 -19.01 -3.50
N ALA A 246 -17.50 -18.63 -3.80
CA ALA A 246 -18.24 -17.55 -3.16
C ALA A 246 -17.67 -16.12 -3.35
N CYS A 247 -16.79 -15.91 -4.34
CA CYS A 247 -16.40 -14.60 -4.85
C CYS A 247 -16.93 -14.45 -6.27
N GLU A 248 -18.20 -14.04 -6.39
CA GLU A 248 -18.87 -13.72 -7.66
C GLU A 248 -18.49 -12.33 -8.18
#